data_AF-A0A0F9PVU6-F1
#
_entry.id   AF-A0A0F9PVU6-F1
#
_cell.length_a   1.000
_cell.length_b   1.000
_cell.length_c   1.000
_cell.angle_alpha   90.00
_cell.angle_beta   90.00
_cell.angle_gamma   90.00
#
_symmetry.space_group_name_H-M   'P 1'
#
loop_
_entity.id
_entity.type
_entity.pdbx_description
1 polymer ?
#
loop_
_entity_poly.entity_id
_entity_poly.type
_entity_poly.pdbx_seq_one_letter_code
_entity_poly.pdbx_strand_id
1 'polypeptide(L)'
;IDAWMEETVPKSHLLLFMGTQQSLLSKDCNEELRLARASKIPRIPIKGLDVDWQELAEIGLSREFGFEFDEDHFENLCADLYKYIHEFKRDRDLLSKEQNGSDKNKLETIILITEMLNSDYYNTNFAENSFKIEELKLEYKRQKITFTEFLRGLTDMLE
;
A
#
# COMPACT_ATOMS: atom_id res chain seq x y z
N ILE A 1 4.06 15.61 -21.14
CA ILE A 1 4.74 14.48 -20.48
C ILE A 1 6.18 14.60 -20.86
N ASP A 2 7.02 14.89 -19.87
CA ASP A 2 8.42 15.20 -20.12
C ASP A 2 9.22 13.91 -20.28
N ALA A 3 10.02 13.83 -21.34
CA ALA A 3 10.96 12.73 -21.56
C ALA A 3 11.86 12.46 -20.34
N TRP A 4 12.08 13.51 -19.53
CA TRP A 4 12.77 13.42 -18.26
C TRP A 4 12.05 12.52 -17.23
N MET A 5 10.72 12.62 -17.11
CA MET A 5 9.94 11.77 -16.18
C MET A 5 9.99 10.30 -16.61
N GLU A 6 9.82 10.04 -17.91
CA GLU A 6 9.92 8.69 -18.48
C GLU A 6 11.29 8.05 -18.25
N GLU A 7 12.35 8.85 -18.22
CA GLU A 7 13.70 8.36 -17.93
C GLU A 7 13.95 8.19 -16.43
N THR A 8 13.47 9.13 -15.61
CA THR A 8 13.90 9.27 -14.20
C THR A 8 13.05 8.44 -13.25
N VAL A 9 11.73 8.43 -13.44
CA VAL A 9 10.82 7.69 -12.56
C VAL A 9 11.19 6.21 -12.53
N PRO A 10 11.36 5.49 -13.66
CA PRO A 10 11.68 4.06 -13.64
C PRO A 10 13.03 3.69 -13.00
N LYS A 11 13.98 4.64 -12.93
CA LYS A 11 15.28 4.44 -12.28
C LYS A 11 15.24 4.66 -10.77
N SER A 12 14.14 5.17 -10.25
CA SER A 12 13.97 5.44 -8.82
C SER A 12 13.72 4.16 -8.05
N HIS A 13 14.19 4.12 -6.80
CA HIS A 13 13.98 2.97 -5.91
C HIS A 13 12.69 3.06 -5.10
N LEU A 14 12.19 4.28 -4.91
CA LEU A 14 11.04 4.61 -4.06
C LEU A 14 10.42 5.91 -4.60
N LEU A 15 9.10 5.99 -4.61
CA LEU A 15 8.37 7.22 -4.89
C LEU A 15 7.69 7.70 -3.60
N LEU A 16 8.04 8.89 -3.12
CA LEU A 16 7.29 9.57 -2.06
C LEU A 16 6.25 10.46 -2.73
N PHE A 17 4.97 10.23 -2.46
CA PHE A 17 3.87 11.01 -3.03
C PHE A 17 3.31 11.97 -2.01
N MET A 18 3.45 13.27 -2.25
CA MET A 18 2.84 14.30 -1.41
C MET A 18 1.36 14.42 -1.78
N GLY A 19 0.48 13.87 -0.94
CA GLY A 19 -0.96 13.87 -1.14
C GLY A 19 -1.57 15.21 -0.74
N THR A 20 -1.91 16.04 -1.70
CA THR A 20 -2.68 17.29 -1.51
C THR A 20 -3.75 17.36 -2.59
N GLN A 21 -4.74 18.25 -2.45
CA GLN A 21 -5.77 18.42 -3.49
C GLN A 21 -5.13 18.81 -4.81
N GLN A 22 -4.07 19.61 -4.75
CA GLN A 22 -3.31 20.01 -5.94
C GLN A 22 -2.62 18.82 -6.60
N SER A 23 -2.03 17.88 -5.84
CA SER A 23 -1.34 16.73 -6.44
C SER A 23 -2.30 15.69 -7.00
N LEU A 24 -3.47 15.49 -6.38
CA LEU A 24 -4.55 14.64 -6.90
C LEU A 24 -5.05 15.12 -8.27
N LEU A 25 -5.21 16.43 -8.43
CA LEU A 25 -5.68 17.06 -9.68
C LEU A 25 -4.58 17.25 -10.74
N SER A 26 -3.31 17.04 -10.36
CA SER A 26 -2.17 17.25 -11.24
C SER A 26 -2.03 16.13 -12.26
N LYS A 27 -1.99 16.48 -13.55
CA LYS A 27 -1.73 15.52 -14.62
C LYS A 27 -0.34 14.91 -14.53
N ASP A 28 0.65 15.70 -14.13
CA ASP A 28 2.04 15.24 -14.03
C ASP A 28 2.19 14.25 -12.88
N CYS A 29 1.59 14.53 -11.73
CA CYS A 29 1.59 13.62 -10.59
C CYS A 29 0.90 12.27 -10.91
N ASN A 30 -0.21 12.33 -11.65
CA ASN A 30 -0.88 11.11 -12.12
C ASN A 30 0.00 10.30 -13.09
N GLU A 31 0.78 10.96 -13.93
CA GLU A 31 1.71 10.30 -14.83
C GLU A 31 2.91 9.69 -14.09
N GLU A 32 3.47 10.39 -13.10
CA GLU A 32 4.52 9.84 -12.22
C GLU A 32 4.03 8.58 -11.49
N LEU A 33 2.81 8.61 -10.96
CA LEU A 33 2.19 7.45 -10.34
C LEU A 33 2.01 6.29 -11.34
N ARG A 34 1.59 6.59 -12.57
CA ARG A 34 1.44 5.58 -13.63
C ARG A 34 2.79 4.94 -13.99
N LEU A 35 3.84 5.75 -14.15
CA LEU A 35 5.19 5.29 -14.45
C LEU A 35 5.78 4.46 -13.29
N ALA A 36 5.56 4.89 -12.05
CA ALA A 36 5.98 4.15 -10.86
C ALA A 36 5.25 2.80 -10.76
N ARG A 37 3.94 2.75 -11.03
CA ARG A 37 3.16 1.50 -11.13
C ARG A 37 3.73 0.56 -12.18
N ALA A 38 3.94 1.06 -13.40
CA ALA A 38 4.46 0.26 -14.51
C ALA A 38 5.86 -0.30 -14.23
N SER A 39 6.67 0.45 -13.49
CA SER A 39 8.04 0.08 -13.11
C SER A 39 8.11 -0.70 -11.79
N LYS A 40 6.96 -1.05 -11.19
CA LYS A 40 6.84 -1.72 -9.88
C LYS A 40 7.59 -1.01 -8.75
N ILE A 41 7.65 0.31 -8.79
CA ILE A 41 8.30 1.12 -7.77
C ILE A 41 7.33 1.26 -6.58
N PRO A 42 7.79 1.00 -5.34
CA PRO A 42 6.97 1.25 -4.16
C PRO A 42 6.61 2.73 -4.05
N ARG A 43 5.34 3.00 -3.77
CA ARG A 43 4.76 4.35 -3.69
C ARG A 43 4.29 4.59 -2.27
N ILE A 44 4.86 5.59 -1.62
CA ILE A 44 4.63 5.92 -0.21
C ILE A 44 3.85 7.23 -0.16
N PRO A 45 2.55 7.20 0.16
CA PRO A 45 1.78 8.42 0.30
C PRO A 45 2.14 9.15 1.60
N ILE A 46 2.28 10.46 1.51
CA ILE A 46 2.30 11.38 2.65
C ILE A 46 1.01 12.19 2.54
N LYS A 47 0.01 11.85 3.36
CA LYS A 47 -1.28 12.54 3.38
C LYS A 47 -1.11 13.95 3.92
N GLY A 48 -1.46 14.94 3.11
CA GLY A 48 -1.52 16.35 3.50
C GLY A 48 -2.77 16.68 4.33
N LEU A 49 -2.88 17.95 4.69
CA LEU A 49 -3.97 18.44 5.55
C LEU A 49 -5.31 18.59 4.80
N ASP A 50 -5.27 18.70 3.46
CA ASP A 50 -6.41 19.03 2.60
C ASP A 50 -7.01 17.82 1.88
N VAL A 51 -6.53 16.61 2.18
CA VAL A 51 -7.00 15.37 1.55
C VAL A 51 -7.25 14.29 2.59
N ASP A 52 -8.18 13.40 2.30
CA ASP A 52 -8.48 12.23 3.10
C ASP A 52 -7.84 10.96 2.54
N TRP A 53 -7.65 9.96 3.41
CA TRP A 53 -7.12 8.65 3.00
C TRP A 53 -7.98 7.96 1.94
N GLN A 54 -9.28 8.24 1.91
CA GLN A 54 -10.19 7.70 0.90
C GLN A 54 -9.86 8.24 -0.50
N GLU A 55 -9.58 9.54 -0.63
CA GLU A 55 -9.21 10.16 -1.90
C GLU A 55 -7.87 9.63 -2.42
N LEU A 56 -6.91 9.38 -1.52
CA LEU A 56 -5.64 8.74 -1.88
C LEU A 56 -5.82 7.27 -2.32
N ALA A 57 -6.75 6.55 -1.70
CA ALA A 57 -7.05 5.17 -2.08
C ALA A 57 -7.63 5.07 -3.51
N GLU A 58 -8.44 6.05 -3.94
CA GLU A 58 -9.02 6.11 -5.29
C GLU A 58 -7.96 6.17 -6.40
N ILE A 59 -6.76 6.72 -6.10
CA ILE A 59 -5.62 6.77 -7.03
C ILE A 59 -4.62 5.62 -6.80
N GLY A 60 -4.99 4.62 -6.01
CA GLY A 60 -4.21 3.42 -5.75
C GLY A 60 -3.02 3.63 -4.82
N LEU A 61 -3.16 4.51 -3.82
CA LEU A 61 -2.21 4.71 -2.73
C LEU A 61 -2.79 4.17 -1.41
N SER A 62 -2.06 3.27 -0.75
CA SER A 62 -2.53 2.62 0.48
C SER A 62 -2.10 3.40 1.73
N ARG A 63 -3.02 3.51 2.70
CA ARG A 63 -2.74 4.05 4.04
C ARG A 63 -1.76 3.20 4.84
N GLU A 64 -1.72 1.89 4.63
CA GLU A 64 -0.94 0.95 5.44
C GLU A 64 0.56 1.28 5.45
N PHE A 65 1.07 1.81 4.34
CA PHE A 65 2.45 2.23 4.17
C PHE A 65 2.60 3.75 4.09
N GLY A 66 1.54 4.49 4.43
CA GLY A 66 1.46 5.93 4.32
C GLY A 66 1.83 6.66 5.60
N PHE A 67 2.23 7.90 5.45
CA PHE A 67 2.49 8.82 6.56
C PHE A 67 1.48 9.95 6.54
N GLU A 68 1.17 10.52 7.70
CA GLU A 68 0.31 11.70 7.80
C GLU A 68 1.18 12.92 8.09
N PHE A 69 0.98 13.98 7.30
CA PHE A 69 1.62 15.25 7.57
C PHE A 69 0.95 15.91 8.77
N ASP A 70 1.77 16.19 9.78
CA ASP A 70 1.37 16.91 10.98
C ASP A 70 2.33 18.11 11.12
N GLU A 71 1.77 19.32 11.06
CA GLU A 71 2.55 20.56 11.16
C GLU A 71 3.15 20.73 12.56
N ASP A 72 2.40 20.36 13.60
CA ASP A 72 2.82 20.49 15.01
C ASP A 72 3.91 19.45 15.36
N HIS A 73 3.96 18.35 14.61
CA HIS A 73 4.90 17.24 14.83
C HIS A 73 5.75 16.93 13.58
N PHE A 74 6.07 17.94 12.78
CA PHE A 74 6.80 17.77 11.52
C PHE A 74 8.16 17.05 11.68
N GLU A 75 8.84 17.29 12.80
CA GLU A 75 10.11 16.61 13.12
C GLU A 75 9.93 15.10 13.31
N ASN A 76 8.80 14.66 13.89
CA ASN A 76 8.48 13.24 14.05
C ASN A 76 8.24 12.60 12.68
N LEU A 77 7.48 13.26 11.81
CA LEU A 77 7.29 12.81 10.43
C LEU A 77 8.64 12.62 9.70
N CYS A 78 9.54 13.59 9.84
CA CYS A 78 10.87 13.50 9.25
C CYS A 78 11.69 12.32 9.80
N ALA A 79 11.64 12.09 11.12
CA ALA A 79 12.34 10.99 11.77
C ALA A 79 11.79 9.62 11.32
N ASP A 80 10.47 9.49 11.24
CA ASP A 80 9.80 8.27 10.82
C ASP A 80 10.05 7.97 9.34
N LEU A 81 9.97 8.99 8.47
CA LEU A 81 10.33 8.85 7.05
C LEU A 81 11.81 8.48 6.88
N TYR A 82 12.71 9.12 7.63
CA TYR A 82 14.13 8.79 7.58
C TYR A 82 14.36 7.33 7.97
N LYS A 83 13.77 6.89 9.08
CA LYS A 83 13.88 5.50 9.54
C LYS A 83 13.35 4.53 8.50
N TYR A 84 12.17 4.80 7.94
CA TYR A 84 11.57 3.99 6.90
C TYR A 84 12.47 3.88 5.65
N ILE A 85 12.95 5.02 5.13
CA ILE A 85 13.82 5.04 3.95
C ILE A 85 15.15 4.34 4.24
N HIS A 86 15.69 4.51 5.45
CA HIS A 86 16.91 3.85 5.87
C HIS A 86 16.74 2.33 5.94
N GLU A 87 15.67 1.84 6.55
CA GLU A 87 15.32 0.41 6.59
C GLU A 87 15.09 -0.13 5.19
N PHE A 88 14.32 0.57 4.35
CA PHE A 88 14.08 0.22 2.95
C PHE A 88 15.39 0.08 2.14
N LYS A 89 16.31 1.04 2.29
CA LYS A 89 17.61 0.99 1.62
C LYS A 89 18.48 -0.13 2.16
N ARG A 90 18.51 -0.32 3.47
CA ARG A 90 19.28 -1.40 4.11
C ARG A 90 18.80 -2.77 3.62
N ASP A 91 17.50 -2.99 3.58
CA ASP A 91 16.92 -4.27 3.18
C ASP A 91 17.16 -4.52 1.68
N ARG A 92 17.12 -3.48 0.83
CA ARG A 92 17.58 -3.57 -0.57
C ARG A 92 19.08 -3.84 -0.72
N ASP A 93 19.90 -3.20 0.10
CA ASP A 93 21.35 -3.44 0.09
C ASP A 93 21.68 -4.86 0.55
N LEU A 94 20.98 -5.37 1.56
CA LEU A 94 21.05 -6.77 1.99
C LEU A 94 20.61 -7.70 0.86
N LEU A 95 19.49 -7.44 0.19
CA LEU A 95 19.03 -8.17 -1.00
C LEU A 95 20.07 -8.21 -2.13
N SER A 96 20.81 -7.12 -2.35
CA SER A 96 21.88 -7.07 -3.34
C SER A 96 23.11 -7.91 -2.95
N LYS A 97 23.37 -8.05 -1.65
CA LYS A 97 24.49 -8.83 -1.08
C LYS A 97 24.14 -10.31 -0.88
N GLU A 98 22.87 -10.62 -0.61
CA GLU A 98 22.31 -11.97 -0.38
C GLU A 98 21.93 -12.72 -1.66
N GLN A 99 22.21 -12.18 -2.85
CA GLN A 99 22.21 -12.97 -4.10
C GLN A 99 23.18 -14.17 -4.07
N ASN A 100 23.95 -14.33 -2.98
CA ASN A 100 24.75 -15.51 -2.64
C ASN A 100 24.05 -16.42 -1.62
N GLY A 101 22.95 -17.07 -2.02
CA GLY A 101 22.53 -18.36 -1.46
C GLY A 101 21.50 -18.35 -0.32
N SER A 102 20.35 -18.99 -0.58
CA SER A 102 19.32 -19.48 0.35
C SER A 102 18.19 -18.56 0.85
N ASP A 103 18.35 -17.25 0.99
CA ASP A 103 17.26 -16.38 1.52
C ASP A 103 16.26 -15.89 0.45
N LYS A 104 16.56 -16.14 -0.83
CA LYS A 104 15.76 -15.75 -2.00
C LYS A 104 14.30 -16.24 -1.94
N ASN A 105 14.03 -17.46 -1.47
CA ASN A 105 12.68 -18.04 -1.49
C ASN A 105 11.74 -17.42 -0.44
N LYS A 106 12.26 -17.04 0.74
CA LYS A 106 11.44 -16.36 1.76
C LYS A 106 11.11 -14.95 1.33
N LEU A 107 12.05 -14.26 0.70
CA LEU A 107 11.90 -12.89 0.24
C LEU A 107 11.03 -12.76 -1.02
N GLU A 108 11.13 -13.69 -1.98
CA GLU A 108 10.18 -13.78 -3.09
C GLU A 108 8.74 -13.99 -2.58
N THR A 109 8.58 -14.74 -1.49
CA THR A 109 7.27 -14.93 -0.84
C THR A 109 6.75 -13.62 -0.22
N ILE A 110 7.59 -12.86 0.47
CA ILE A 110 7.20 -11.56 1.06
C ILE A 110 6.81 -10.56 -0.05
N ILE A 111 7.62 -10.45 -1.10
CA ILE A 111 7.33 -9.56 -2.23
C ILE A 111 6.02 -9.96 -2.91
N LEU A 112 5.79 -11.25 -3.14
CA LEU A 112 4.55 -11.73 -3.73
C LEU A 112 3.33 -11.39 -2.85
N ILE A 113 3.45 -11.55 -1.52
CA ILE A 113 2.39 -11.19 -0.57
C ILE A 113 2.15 -9.68 -0.58
N THR A 114 3.20 -8.86 -0.56
CA THR A 114 3.07 -7.40 -0.63
C THR A 114 2.49 -6.93 -1.97
N GLU A 115 2.86 -7.58 -3.09
CA GLU A 115 2.27 -7.33 -4.40
C GLU A 115 0.79 -7.74 -4.44
N MET A 116 0.41 -8.85 -3.80
CA MET A 116 -0.99 -9.28 -3.67
C MET A 116 -1.81 -8.29 -2.84
N LEU A 117 -1.30 -7.89 -1.66
CA LEU A 117 -1.98 -6.94 -0.75
C LEU A 117 -2.17 -5.55 -1.39
N ASN A 118 -1.27 -5.13 -2.27
CA ASN A 118 -1.33 -3.85 -2.97
C ASN A 118 -2.00 -3.94 -4.36
N SER A 119 -2.54 -5.09 -4.75
CA SER A 119 -3.24 -5.25 -6.02
C SER A 119 -4.70 -4.79 -5.94
N ASP A 120 -5.23 -4.30 -7.05
CA ASP A 120 -6.64 -3.89 -7.18
C ASP A 120 -7.62 -5.03 -6.85
N TYR A 121 -7.18 -6.28 -6.99
CA TYR A 121 -7.92 -7.49 -6.60
C TYR A 121 -8.16 -7.56 -5.09
N TYR A 122 -7.17 -7.19 -4.27
CA TYR A 122 -7.30 -7.20 -2.82
C TYR A 122 -8.13 -6.02 -2.32
N ASN A 123 -7.94 -4.82 -2.88
CA ASN A 123 -8.72 -3.64 -2.48
C ASN A 123 -10.22 -3.79 -2.75
N THR A 124 -10.60 -4.46 -3.85
CA THR A 124 -12.01 -4.65 -4.21
C THR A 124 -12.66 -5.80 -3.43
N ASN A 125 -11.98 -6.95 -3.29
CA ASN A 125 -12.54 -8.10 -2.56
C ASN A 125 -12.44 -7.96 -1.03
N PHE A 126 -11.44 -7.25 -0.49
CA PHE A 126 -11.30 -7.08 0.96
C PHE A 126 -12.38 -6.14 1.53
N ALA A 127 -12.75 -5.08 0.81
CA ALA A 127 -13.85 -4.21 1.23
C ALA A 127 -15.20 -4.97 1.25
N GLU A 128 -15.48 -5.76 0.21
CA GLU A 128 -16.69 -6.58 0.13
C GLU A 128 -16.72 -7.72 1.17
N ASN A 129 -15.59 -8.41 1.36
CA ASN A 129 -15.49 -9.50 2.34
C ASN A 129 -15.48 -8.96 3.77
N SER A 130 -14.89 -7.79 4.03
CA SER A 130 -14.92 -7.15 5.36
C SER A 130 -16.35 -6.81 5.79
N PHE A 131 -17.18 -6.34 4.85
CA PHE A 131 -18.59 -6.07 5.12
C PHE A 131 -19.37 -7.35 5.44
N LYS A 132 -19.20 -8.41 4.62
CA LYS A 132 -19.85 -9.72 4.83
C LYS A 132 -19.39 -10.40 6.12
N ILE A 133 -18.12 -10.25 6.51
CA ILE A 133 -17.59 -10.77 7.78
C ILE A 133 -18.22 -10.05 8.98
N GLU A 134 -18.39 -8.72 8.91
CA GLU A 134 -19.07 -7.98 9.98
C GLU A 134 -20.56 -8.34 10.07
N GLU A 135 -21.22 -8.59 8.94
CA GLU A 135 -22.60 -9.08 8.91
C GLU A 135 -22.73 -10.47 9.57
N LEU A 136 -21.88 -11.43 9.20
CA LEU A 136 -21.83 -12.77 9.81
C LEU A 136 -21.54 -12.71 11.32
N LYS A 137 -20.64 -11.83 11.76
CA LYS A 137 -20.38 -11.62 13.20
C LYS A 137 -21.63 -11.09 13.90
N LEU A 138 -22.36 -10.19 13.27
CA LEU A 138 -23.59 -9.61 13.82
C LEU A 138 -24.69 -10.67 13.95
N GLU A 139 -24.86 -11.51 12.94
CA GLU A 139 -25.83 -12.62 12.95
C GLU A 139 -25.48 -13.67 14.00
N TYR A 140 -24.20 -14.01 14.14
CA TYR A 140 -23.74 -14.92 15.19
C TYR A 140 -23.97 -14.36 16.59
N LYS A 141 -23.63 -13.08 16.82
CA LYS A 141 -23.91 -12.39 18.10
C LYS A 141 -25.40 -12.33 18.43
N ARG A 142 -26.26 -12.22 17.41
CA ARG A 142 -27.72 -12.25 17.53
C ARG A 142 -28.30 -13.67 17.64
N GLN A 143 -27.44 -14.70 17.68
CA GLN A 143 -27.82 -16.11 17.73
C GLN A 143 -28.72 -16.56 16.56
N LYS A 144 -28.63 -15.86 15.42
CA LYS A 144 -29.38 -16.21 14.19
C LYS A 144 -28.70 -17.32 13.39
N ILE A 145 -27.39 -17.46 13.54
CA ILE A 145 -26.58 -18.51 12.93
C ILE A 145 -25.76 -19.21 14.01
N THR A 146 -25.45 -20.48 13.78
CA THR A 146 -24.58 -21.29 14.63
C THR A 146 -23.11 -21.01 14.34
N PHE A 147 -22.22 -21.43 15.25
CA PHE A 147 -20.78 -21.28 15.06
C PHE A 147 -20.27 -22.02 13.81
N THR A 148 -20.85 -23.18 13.48
CA THR A 148 -20.49 -23.95 12.29
C THR A 148 -20.89 -23.24 11.00
N GLU A 149 -22.06 -22.60 10.98
CA GLU A 149 -22.52 -21.78 9.84
C GLU A 149 -21.67 -20.52 9.67
N PHE A 150 -21.25 -19.89 10.77
CA PHE A 150 -20.29 -18.79 10.76
C PHE A 150 -18.95 -19.23 10.13
N LEU A 151 -18.37 -20.35 10.56
CA LEU A 151 -17.12 -20.87 10.00
C LEU A 151 -17.24 -21.24 8.51
N ARG A 152 -18.38 -21.83 8.10
CA ARG A 152 -18.63 -22.13 6.68
C ARG A 152 -18.68 -20.85 5.84
N GLY A 153 -19.41 -19.83 6.30
CA GLY A 153 -19.48 -18.55 5.61
C GLY A 153 -18.12 -17.85 5.47
N LEU A 154 -17.22 -17.99 6.45
CA LEU A 154 -15.83 -17.52 6.32
C LEU A 154 -15.03 -18.30 5.28
N THR A 155 -15.28 -19.60 5.14
CA THR A 155 -14.56 -20.47 4.21
C THR A 155 -15.01 -20.24 2.78
N ASP A 156 -16.32 -20.05 2.55
CA ASP A 156 -16.92 -19.76 1.24
C ASP A 156 -16.48 -18.39 0.67
N MET A 157 -15.90 -17.51 1.50
CA MET A 157 -15.35 -16.21 1.09
C MET A 157 -13.87 -16.26 0.67
N LEU A 158 -13.21 -17.42 0.85
CA LEU A 158 -11.80 -17.65 0.51
C LEU A 158 -11.62 -18.48 -0.78
N GLU A 159 -12.70 -19.03 -1.34
CA GLU A 159 -12.76 -19.71 -2.65
C GLU A 159 -13.07 -18.73 -3.80
#